data_AF-A0A9E5LPY5-F1
#
_entry.id   AF-A0A9E5LPY5-F1
#
_cell.length_a   1.000
_cell.length_b   1.000
_cell.length_c   1.000
_cell.angle_alpha   90.00
_cell.angle_beta   90.00
_cell.angle_gamma   90.00
#
_symmetry.space_group_name_H-M   'P 1'
#
loop_
_entity.id
_entity.type
_entity.pdbx_description
1 polymer ?
#
loop_
_entity_poly.entity_id
_entity_poly.type
_entity_poly.pdbx_seq_one_letter_code
_entity_poly.pdbx_strand_id
1 'polypeptide(L)'
;SRGKKLGIPGEDLAGSFSAAEFVPWYNAHPDFVDVNIDLSCDTAVVIGAGNVAMDVARMLALDPSELDPTDTAEHAIAALKNSNIRKVYICARRGAEHAAFTSPELRELPKLEHTNVIISKSDIDAAIVAAGDSPEKDVKSNLDAMLAIAEHEKTNHARTMEFLFHHVPTEIKGSGHVQEVVFKTPAGEKVIKAGLVISAIGYEAAPLTGITYDKGKVLNTDGRVKENIYVVGWAKRGPSGVIGTNKSDAAAVIELLISDLKAPKNSGDINDLIGAHKVITQTHWEAINTAEVSSGEPLGKPRVKVADKIELLRLGGL
;
A
#
# COMPACT_ATOMS: atom_id res chain seq x y z
N SER A 1 3.30 -1.35 -10.43
CA SER A 1 1.86 -1.03 -10.59
C SER A 1 1.69 0.47 -10.50
N ARG A 2 0.56 1.03 -10.94
CA ARG A 2 0.23 2.45 -10.75
C ARG A 2 -0.85 2.57 -9.69
N GLY A 3 -0.89 3.69 -8.98
CA GLY A 3 -2.00 4.04 -8.11
C GLY A 3 -3.23 4.43 -8.91
N LYS A 4 -4.43 4.09 -8.41
CA LYS A 4 -5.66 4.65 -8.98
C LYS A 4 -5.71 6.16 -8.71
N LYS A 5 -6.13 6.92 -9.72
CA LYS A 5 -6.38 8.36 -9.59
C LYS A 5 -7.70 8.62 -8.87
N LEU A 6 -7.76 9.72 -8.13
CA LEU A 6 -8.98 10.16 -7.44
C LEU A 6 -9.97 10.76 -8.44
N GLY A 7 -9.47 11.36 -9.52
CA GLY A 7 -10.25 12.03 -10.55
C GLY A 7 -10.88 13.33 -10.05
N ILE A 8 -10.20 14.04 -9.13
CA ILE A 8 -10.67 15.29 -8.52
C ILE A 8 -9.71 16.45 -8.84
N PRO A 9 -10.17 17.71 -8.85
CA PRO A 9 -9.28 18.84 -9.07
C PRO A 9 -8.19 18.92 -8.00
N GLY A 10 -6.97 19.27 -8.43
CA GLY A 10 -5.79 19.41 -7.58
C GLY A 10 -5.08 18.11 -7.22
N GLU A 11 -5.51 16.95 -7.74
CA GLU A 11 -4.88 15.66 -7.42
C GLU A 11 -3.41 15.52 -7.85
N ASP A 12 -2.93 16.37 -8.76
CA ASP A 12 -1.55 16.41 -9.25
C ASP A 12 -0.70 17.53 -8.62
N LEU A 13 -1.20 18.22 -7.57
CA LEU A 13 -0.40 19.21 -6.83
C LEU A 13 0.80 18.53 -6.14
N ALA A 14 1.91 19.25 -6.00
CA ALA A 14 3.04 18.78 -5.19
C ALA A 14 2.57 18.52 -3.75
N GLY A 15 2.96 17.37 -3.17
CA GLY A 15 2.42 16.89 -1.89
C GLY A 15 1.20 15.97 -2.03
N SER A 16 0.70 15.72 -3.24
CA SER A 16 -0.34 14.70 -3.51
C SER A 16 0.29 13.49 -4.19
N PHE A 17 0.32 12.36 -3.50
CA PHE A 17 0.93 11.11 -3.98
C PHE A 17 -0.05 9.95 -3.95
N SER A 18 0.28 8.88 -4.66
CA SER A 18 -0.32 7.57 -4.39
C SER A 18 0.50 6.78 -3.37
N ALA A 19 -0.17 5.90 -2.63
CA ALA A 19 0.47 4.83 -1.88
C ALA A 19 1.36 3.95 -2.79
N ALA A 20 1.06 3.88 -4.10
CA ALA A 20 1.90 3.20 -5.09
C ALA A 20 3.26 3.88 -5.35
N GLU A 21 3.48 5.09 -4.81
CA GLU A 21 4.76 5.80 -4.84
C GLU A 21 5.39 5.79 -3.45
N PHE A 22 4.61 6.11 -2.42
CA PHE A 22 5.09 6.20 -1.04
C PHE A 22 5.52 4.85 -0.45
N VAL A 23 4.75 3.77 -0.69
CA VAL A 23 5.08 2.42 -0.21
C VAL A 23 6.40 1.89 -0.78
N PRO A 24 6.62 1.92 -2.10
CA PRO A 24 7.91 1.51 -2.65
C PRO A 24 9.06 2.43 -2.23
N TRP A 25 8.83 3.73 -2.04
CA TRP A 25 9.83 4.68 -1.52
C TRP A 25 10.39 4.20 -0.16
N TYR A 26 9.54 4.00 0.85
CA TYR A 26 10.03 3.54 2.16
C TYR A 26 10.51 2.07 2.17
N ASN A 27 10.21 1.29 1.12
CA ASN A 27 10.67 -0.09 0.93
C ASN A 27 11.91 -0.22 0.04
N ALA A 28 12.60 0.88 -0.28
CA ALA A 28 13.83 0.89 -1.07
C ALA A 28 13.66 0.36 -2.50
N HIS A 29 12.48 0.53 -3.10
CA HIS A 29 12.30 0.19 -4.51
C HIS A 29 13.10 1.17 -5.39
N PRO A 30 14.02 0.70 -6.26
CA PRO A 30 14.94 1.58 -6.97
C PRO A 30 14.28 2.64 -7.87
N ASP A 31 13.11 2.35 -8.43
CA ASP A 31 12.35 3.32 -9.23
C ASP A 31 11.71 4.47 -8.42
N PHE A 32 11.69 4.38 -7.09
CA PHE A 32 10.97 5.33 -6.23
C PHE A 32 11.85 5.98 -5.15
N VAL A 33 13.15 5.67 -5.11
CA VAL A 33 14.08 6.21 -4.10
C VAL A 33 14.18 7.74 -4.15
N ASP A 34 14.09 8.32 -5.35
CA ASP A 34 14.22 9.77 -5.57
C ASP A 34 12.88 10.53 -5.52
N VAL A 35 11.78 9.86 -5.11
CA VAL A 35 10.51 10.54 -4.92
C VAL A 35 10.65 11.53 -3.77
N ASN A 36 10.53 12.82 -4.08
CA ASN A 36 10.65 13.89 -3.09
C ASN A 36 9.37 14.00 -2.25
N ILE A 37 9.29 13.22 -1.16
CA ILE A 37 8.21 13.31 -0.18
C ILE A 37 8.55 14.39 0.83
N ASP A 38 7.92 15.55 0.72
CA ASP A 38 8.04 16.63 1.71
C ASP A 38 7.24 16.27 2.99
N LEU A 39 7.94 16.13 4.11
CA LEU A 39 7.40 15.79 5.42
C LEU A 39 7.47 16.98 6.41
N SER A 40 7.70 18.21 5.92
CA SER A 40 7.84 19.41 6.74
C SER A 40 6.52 19.97 7.29
N CYS A 41 5.37 19.53 6.76
CA CYS A 41 4.05 19.90 7.29
C CYS A 41 3.69 19.15 8.57
N ASP A 42 2.72 19.65 9.34
CA ASP A 42 2.26 18.99 10.57
C ASP A 42 1.13 17.95 10.37
N THR A 43 0.38 18.05 9.28
CA THR A 43 -0.82 17.24 9.03
C THR A 43 -0.78 16.58 7.66
N ALA A 44 -1.03 15.26 7.65
CA ALA A 44 -1.18 14.45 6.44
C ALA A 44 -2.58 13.82 6.35
N VAL A 45 -3.06 13.63 5.14
CA VAL A 45 -4.34 12.98 4.81
C VAL A 45 -4.08 11.73 3.97
N VAL A 46 -4.52 10.58 4.45
CA VAL A 46 -4.50 9.32 3.71
C VAL A 46 -5.92 9.00 3.27
N ILE A 47 -6.15 8.89 1.95
CA ILE A 47 -7.47 8.60 1.39
C ILE A 47 -7.55 7.11 1.08
N GLY A 48 -8.40 6.38 1.80
CA GLY A 48 -8.55 4.94 1.63
C GLY A 48 -8.99 4.26 2.92
N ALA A 49 -9.58 3.07 2.78
CA ALA A 49 -10.08 2.29 3.91
C ALA A 49 -9.68 0.81 3.78
N GLY A 50 -8.40 0.56 3.49
CA GLY A 50 -7.83 -0.79 3.42
C GLY A 50 -6.44 -0.82 4.08
N ASN A 51 -5.85 -2.01 4.23
CA ASN A 51 -4.60 -2.18 4.99
C ASN A 51 -3.46 -1.28 4.52
N VAL A 52 -3.34 -1.04 3.21
CA VAL A 52 -2.33 -0.11 2.66
C VAL A 52 -2.51 1.31 3.22
N ALA A 53 -3.75 1.79 3.41
CA ALA A 53 -4.00 3.08 4.03
C ALA A 53 -3.53 3.11 5.49
N MET A 54 -3.71 2.00 6.23
CA MET A 54 -3.20 1.88 7.59
C MET A 54 -1.67 1.82 7.63
N ASP A 55 -1.02 1.11 6.71
CA ASP A 55 0.44 1.06 6.63
C ASP A 55 1.04 2.44 6.34
N VAL A 56 0.49 3.14 5.35
CA VAL A 56 0.88 4.53 5.04
C VAL A 56 0.70 5.42 6.26
N ALA A 57 -0.47 5.37 6.90
CA ALA A 57 -0.74 6.21 8.06
C ALA A 57 0.15 5.86 9.24
N ARG A 58 0.44 4.57 9.47
CA ARG A 58 1.34 4.09 10.52
C ARG A 58 2.75 4.62 10.29
N MET A 59 3.27 4.54 9.07
CA MET A 59 4.58 5.10 8.71
C MET A 59 4.68 6.60 8.97
N LEU A 60 3.58 7.35 8.77
CA LEU A 60 3.55 8.80 9.00
C LEU A 60 3.28 9.18 10.47
N ALA A 61 2.63 8.31 11.25
CA ALA A 61 2.17 8.61 12.60
C ALA A 61 3.03 8.00 13.72
N LEU A 62 3.86 7.00 13.45
CA LEU A 62 4.74 6.37 14.44
C LEU A 62 5.85 7.32 14.93
N ASP A 63 6.48 6.99 16.06
CA ASP A 63 7.76 7.62 16.37
C ASP A 63 8.87 7.00 15.50
N PRO A 64 9.64 7.80 14.76
CA PRO A 64 10.64 7.28 13.83
C PRO A 64 11.68 6.32 14.44
N SER A 65 11.93 6.35 15.76
CA SER A 65 12.84 5.37 16.39
C SER A 65 12.27 3.94 16.36
N GLU A 66 10.95 3.77 16.25
CA GLU A 66 10.30 2.46 16.10
C GLU A 66 10.71 1.76 14.78
N LEU A 67 11.28 2.51 13.83
CA LEU A 67 11.80 1.99 12.56
C LEU A 67 13.27 1.58 12.61
N ASP A 68 14.01 1.93 13.67
CA ASP A 68 15.43 1.61 13.79
C ASP A 68 15.75 0.11 13.70
N PRO A 69 14.92 -0.84 14.17
CA PRO A 69 15.19 -2.26 14.01
C PRO A 69 14.64 -2.87 12.70
N THR A 70 13.98 -2.11 11.83
CA THR A 70 13.29 -2.63 10.64
C THR A 70 14.16 -2.61 9.39
N ASP A 71 13.71 -3.23 8.29
CA ASP A 71 14.31 -3.11 6.96
C ASP A 71 13.75 -1.92 6.14
N THR A 72 13.13 -0.94 6.80
CA THR A 72 12.72 0.32 6.16
C THR A 72 13.96 0.98 5.56
N ALA A 73 13.81 1.55 4.35
CA ALA A 73 14.89 2.19 3.63
C ALA A 73 15.55 3.30 4.45
N GLU A 74 16.89 3.36 4.45
CA GLU A 74 17.63 4.31 5.29
C GLU A 74 17.31 5.77 4.96
N HIS A 75 17.16 6.10 3.67
CA HIS A 75 16.76 7.44 3.23
C HIS A 75 15.36 7.82 3.77
N ALA A 76 14.43 6.87 3.82
CA ALA A 76 13.09 7.09 4.34
C ALA A 76 13.09 7.24 5.87
N ILE A 77 13.88 6.45 6.60
CA ILE A 77 14.08 6.63 8.06
C ILE A 77 14.66 8.02 8.33
N ALA A 78 15.68 8.45 7.58
CA ALA A 78 16.28 9.76 7.75
C ALA A 78 15.27 10.90 7.49
N ALA A 79 14.43 10.77 6.46
CA ALA A 79 13.35 11.72 6.19
C ALA A 79 12.31 11.74 7.31
N LEU A 80 11.85 10.56 7.76
CA LEU A 80 10.85 10.42 8.83
C LEU A 80 11.36 10.94 10.18
N LYS A 81 12.64 10.77 10.51
CA LYS A 81 13.27 11.37 11.71
C LYS A 81 13.22 12.90 11.71
N ASN A 82 13.21 13.53 10.53
CA ASN A 82 13.08 14.97 10.36
C ASN A 82 11.61 15.43 10.12
N SER A 83 10.64 14.51 10.16
CA SER A 83 9.24 14.80 9.89
C SER A 83 8.60 15.67 10.97
N ASN A 84 7.86 16.70 10.54
CA ASN A 84 7.03 17.53 11.40
C ASN A 84 5.61 16.97 11.56
N ILE A 85 5.26 15.91 10.85
CA ILE A 85 3.91 15.34 10.89
C ILE A 85 3.60 14.85 12.30
N ARG A 86 2.50 15.34 12.85
CA ARG A 86 1.94 14.96 14.16
C ARG A 86 0.49 14.51 14.06
N LYS A 87 -0.21 14.85 12.97
CA LYS A 87 -1.58 14.43 12.74
C LYS A 87 -1.71 13.72 11.40
N VAL A 88 -2.27 12.53 11.42
CA VAL A 88 -2.60 11.77 10.21
C VAL A 88 -4.07 11.43 10.24
N TYR A 89 -4.79 11.84 9.20
CA TYR A 89 -6.19 11.46 8.98
C TYR A 89 -6.28 10.32 7.98
N ILE A 90 -6.96 9.23 8.33
CA ILE A 90 -7.37 8.19 7.39
C ILE A 90 -8.82 8.46 7.00
N CYS A 91 -9.05 8.94 5.78
CA CYS A 91 -10.37 9.33 5.29
C CYS A 91 -10.98 8.22 4.43
N ALA A 92 -12.12 7.69 4.87
CA ALA A 92 -12.92 6.71 4.17
C ALA A 92 -14.18 7.36 3.58
N ARG A 93 -14.45 7.10 2.29
CA ARG A 93 -15.64 7.64 1.59
C ARG A 93 -16.99 7.04 2.05
N ARG A 94 -16.95 5.91 2.76
CA ARG A 94 -18.12 5.15 3.25
C ARG A 94 -18.02 4.96 4.77
N GLY A 95 -19.04 4.35 5.37
CA GLY A 95 -19.03 3.96 6.79
C GLY A 95 -18.03 2.86 7.10
N ALA A 96 -17.83 2.60 8.40
CA ALA A 96 -16.86 1.63 8.90
C ALA A 96 -17.20 0.18 8.50
N GLU A 97 -18.49 -0.14 8.36
CA GLU A 97 -19.02 -1.43 7.89
C GLU A 97 -18.58 -1.78 6.46
N HIS A 98 -18.11 -0.79 5.71
CA HIS A 98 -17.64 -0.92 4.33
C HIS A 98 -16.11 -0.90 4.19
N ALA A 99 -15.38 -0.78 5.29
CA ALA A 99 -13.93 -0.73 5.27
C ALA A 99 -13.33 -2.11 4.96
N ALA A 100 -12.30 -2.11 4.11
CA ALA A 100 -11.52 -3.27 3.71
C ALA A 100 -10.26 -3.46 4.58
N PHE A 101 -10.23 -2.87 5.78
CA PHE A 101 -9.26 -3.24 6.79
C PHE A 101 -9.47 -4.69 7.19
N THR A 102 -8.46 -5.33 7.75
CA THR A 102 -8.61 -6.64 8.37
C THR A 102 -8.36 -6.56 9.86
N SER A 103 -9.15 -7.33 10.61
CA SER A 103 -9.17 -7.25 12.07
C SER A 103 -7.83 -7.57 12.77
N PRO A 104 -6.92 -8.43 12.25
CA PRO A 104 -5.59 -8.56 12.83
C PRO A 104 -4.81 -7.23 12.79
N GLU A 105 -4.79 -6.56 11.65
CA GLU A 105 -4.07 -5.31 11.42
C GLU A 105 -4.64 -4.17 12.26
N LEU A 106 -5.98 -4.10 12.41
CA LEU A 106 -6.62 -3.15 13.32
C LEU A 106 -6.18 -3.37 14.78
N ARG A 107 -6.09 -4.62 15.23
CA ARG A 107 -5.70 -4.97 16.61
C ARG A 107 -4.23 -4.69 16.92
N GLU A 108 -3.39 -4.44 15.91
CA GLU A 108 -2.02 -3.99 16.11
C GLU A 108 -1.92 -2.48 16.37
N LEU A 109 -2.90 -1.68 15.94
CA LEU A 109 -2.83 -0.21 16.06
C LEU A 109 -2.73 0.29 17.51
N PRO A 110 -3.47 -0.24 18.50
CA PRO A 110 -3.31 0.18 19.89
C PRO A 110 -1.93 -0.13 20.51
N LYS A 111 -1.11 -0.95 19.85
CA LYS A 111 0.23 -1.31 20.35
C LYS A 111 1.31 -0.28 19.99
N LEU A 112 0.97 0.74 19.19
CA LEU A 112 1.90 1.83 18.89
C LEU A 112 2.22 2.60 20.17
N GLU A 113 3.49 2.60 20.58
CA GLU A 113 3.91 3.07 21.91
C GLU A 113 3.83 4.60 22.07
N HIS A 114 3.83 5.33 20.95
CA HIS A 114 3.99 6.77 20.91
C HIS A 114 2.93 7.48 20.04
N THR A 115 1.80 6.82 19.78
CA THR A 115 0.76 7.32 18.87
C THR A 115 -0.62 7.17 19.46
N ASN A 116 -1.41 8.25 19.46
CA ASN A 116 -2.83 8.17 19.78
C ASN A 116 -3.57 7.62 18.55
N VAL A 117 -4.36 6.55 18.71
CA VAL A 117 -5.21 6.01 17.64
C VAL A 117 -6.67 6.35 17.96
N ILE A 118 -7.31 7.12 17.10
CA ILE A 118 -8.64 7.68 17.36
C ILE A 118 -9.63 7.17 16.33
N ILE A 119 -10.69 6.53 16.82
CA ILE A 119 -11.88 6.18 16.05
C ILE A 119 -13.09 6.73 16.81
N SER A 120 -13.99 7.39 16.08
CA SER A 120 -15.24 7.91 16.65
C SER A 120 -16.15 6.75 17.06
N LYS A 121 -16.47 6.64 18.36
CA LYS A 121 -17.39 5.59 18.86
C LYS A 121 -18.77 5.69 18.20
N SER A 122 -19.29 6.90 17.98
CA SER A 122 -20.59 7.09 17.32
C SER A 122 -20.61 6.59 15.87
N ASP A 123 -19.47 6.68 15.17
CA ASP A 123 -19.37 6.18 13.80
C ASP A 123 -19.41 4.65 13.79
N ILE A 124 -18.79 4.00 14.78
CA ILE A 124 -18.82 2.54 14.93
C ILE A 124 -20.19 2.05 15.38
N ASP A 125 -20.82 2.73 16.34
CA ASP A 125 -22.18 2.40 16.77
C ASP A 125 -23.17 2.49 15.59
N ALA A 126 -23.06 3.54 14.75
CA ALA A 126 -23.86 3.68 13.53
C ALA A 126 -23.56 2.58 12.50
N ALA A 127 -22.29 2.20 12.33
CA ALA A 127 -21.88 1.13 11.42
C ALA A 127 -22.38 -0.26 11.87
N ILE A 128 -22.40 -0.54 13.18
CA ILE A 128 -22.98 -1.77 13.75
C ILE A 128 -24.47 -1.84 13.42
N VAL A 129 -25.21 -0.73 13.58
CA VAL A 129 -26.63 -0.67 13.20
C VAL A 129 -26.80 -0.88 11.68
N ALA A 130 -25.96 -0.25 10.85
CA ALA A 130 -26.03 -0.37 9.40
C ALA A 130 -25.70 -1.79 8.89
N ALA A 131 -24.83 -2.51 9.59
CA ALA A 131 -24.45 -3.89 9.25
C ALA A 131 -25.56 -4.92 9.55
N GLY A 132 -26.54 -4.57 10.40
CA GLY A 132 -27.68 -5.40 10.76
C GLY A 132 -27.36 -6.53 11.75
N ASP A 133 -28.34 -7.40 12.00
CA ASP A 133 -28.27 -8.42 13.07
C ASP A 133 -27.35 -9.62 12.76
N SER A 134 -27.01 -9.83 11.48
CA SER A 134 -26.23 -10.98 11.02
C SER A 134 -25.23 -10.59 9.93
N PRO A 135 -24.26 -9.72 10.24
CA PRO A 135 -23.24 -9.32 9.28
C PRO A 135 -22.28 -10.47 8.96
N GLU A 136 -21.58 -10.37 7.84
CA GLU A 136 -20.49 -11.28 7.50
C GLU A 136 -19.45 -11.32 8.64
N LYS A 137 -18.85 -12.49 8.87
CA LYS A 137 -17.93 -12.72 10.00
C LYS A 137 -16.78 -11.70 10.02
N ASP A 138 -16.24 -11.37 8.84
CA ASP A 138 -15.12 -10.43 8.73
C ASP A 138 -15.55 -9.00 9.03
N VAL A 139 -16.73 -8.57 8.56
CA VAL A 139 -17.32 -7.27 8.89
C VAL A 139 -17.53 -7.15 10.40
N LYS A 140 -18.11 -8.18 11.04
CA LYS A 140 -18.28 -8.21 12.50
C LYS A 140 -16.95 -8.07 13.23
N SER A 141 -15.97 -8.91 12.88
CA SER A 141 -14.65 -8.90 13.53
C SER A 141 -13.92 -7.56 13.35
N ASN A 142 -14.10 -6.89 12.21
CA ASN A 142 -13.55 -5.56 11.96
C ASN A 142 -14.22 -4.49 12.82
N LEU A 143 -15.56 -4.49 12.91
CA LEU A 143 -16.29 -3.54 13.75
C LEU A 143 -15.97 -3.73 15.24
N ASP A 144 -15.87 -4.98 15.70
CA ASP A 144 -15.46 -5.29 17.08
C ASP A 144 -14.05 -4.74 17.38
N ALA A 145 -13.12 -4.88 16.42
CA ALA A 145 -11.76 -4.34 16.57
C ALA A 145 -11.75 -2.80 16.59
N MET A 146 -12.52 -2.15 15.72
CA MET A 146 -12.63 -0.68 15.71
C MET A 146 -13.32 -0.14 16.96
N LEU A 147 -14.32 -0.85 17.48
CA LEU A 147 -14.98 -0.50 18.74
C LEU A 147 -13.99 -0.57 19.90
N ALA A 148 -13.18 -1.62 19.97
CA ALA A 148 -12.14 -1.76 20.98
C ALA A 148 -11.11 -0.60 20.91
N ILE A 149 -10.76 -0.13 19.70
CA ILE A 149 -9.92 1.06 19.53
C ILE A 149 -10.64 2.32 20.01
N ALA A 150 -11.91 2.50 19.65
CA ALA A 150 -12.70 3.67 20.04
C ALA A 150 -12.92 3.77 21.56
N GLU A 151 -12.94 2.63 22.25
CA GLU A 151 -13.09 2.52 23.71
C GLU A 151 -11.75 2.49 24.46
N HIS A 152 -10.63 2.40 23.73
CA HIS A 152 -9.30 2.38 24.34
C HIS A 152 -9.05 3.67 25.13
N GLU A 153 -8.31 3.55 26.23
CA GLU A 153 -7.96 4.69 27.06
C GLU A 153 -7.20 5.72 26.23
N LYS A 154 -7.62 6.99 26.36
CA LYS A 154 -7.01 8.10 25.65
C LYS A 154 -5.62 8.35 26.20
N THR A 155 -4.63 8.26 25.32
CA THR A 155 -3.26 8.65 25.60
C THR A 155 -3.04 10.13 25.24
N ASN A 156 -1.91 10.70 25.65
CA ASN A 156 -1.54 12.09 25.39
C ASN A 156 -0.22 12.18 24.63
N HIS A 157 -0.03 11.29 23.65
CA HIS A 157 1.15 11.33 22.80
C HIS A 157 1.12 12.54 21.86
N ALA A 158 2.30 12.97 21.42
CA ALA A 158 2.42 14.08 20.48
C ALA A 158 1.89 13.73 19.07
N ARG A 159 1.83 12.44 18.71
CA ARG A 159 1.40 11.97 17.39
C ARG A 159 0.02 11.33 17.45
N THR A 160 -0.79 11.56 16.42
CA THR A 160 -2.17 11.07 16.36
C THR A 160 -2.52 10.56 14.97
N MET A 161 -3.08 9.36 14.93
CA MET A 161 -3.77 8.77 13.79
C MET A 161 -5.28 8.80 14.05
N GLU A 162 -6.06 9.43 13.18
CA GLU A 162 -7.50 9.54 13.33
C GLU A 162 -8.24 9.03 12.09
N PHE A 163 -9.24 8.18 12.31
CA PHE A 163 -10.09 7.64 11.25
C PHE A 163 -11.33 8.50 11.06
N LEU A 164 -11.60 8.91 9.82
CA LEU A 164 -12.75 9.71 9.44
C LEU A 164 -13.58 8.96 8.40
N PHE A 165 -14.75 8.47 8.80
CA PHE A 165 -15.70 7.79 7.90
C PHE A 165 -16.66 8.77 7.24
N HIS A 166 -17.29 8.36 6.14
CA HIS A 166 -18.17 9.22 5.33
C HIS A 166 -17.53 10.53 4.85
N HIS A 167 -16.22 10.56 4.64
CA HIS A 167 -15.48 11.70 4.10
C HIS A 167 -15.13 11.42 2.63
N VAL A 168 -15.94 11.95 1.70
CA VAL A 168 -15.70 11.83 0.25
C VAL A 168 -14.85 13.01 -0.20
N PRO A 169 -13.58 12.81 -0.64
CA PRO A 169 -12.76 13.91 -1.12
C PRO A 169 -13.33 14.46 -2.42
N THR A 170 -13.45 15.78 -2.53
CA THR A 170 -14.01 16.47 -3.70
C THR A 170 -13.00 17.36 -4.41
N GLU A 171 -12.02 17.88 -3.69
CA GLU A 171 -11.01 18.79 -4.22
C GLU A 171 -9.78 18.82 -3.30
N ILE A 172 -8.59 18.91 -3.89
CA ILE A 172 -7.35 19.23 -3.18
C ILE A 172 -6.97 20.65 -3.59
N LYS A 173 -6.75 21.55 -2.62
CA LYS A 173 -6.48 22.96 -2.89
C LYS A 173 -5.09 23.36 -2.41
N GLY A 174 -4.51 24.33 -3.10
CA GLY A 174 -3.31 25.03 -2.67
C GLY A 174 -2.61 25.74 -3.82
N SER A 175 -1.58 26.53 -3.49
CA SER A 175 -0.83 27.32 -4.46
C SER A 175 0.51 26.65 -4.77
N GLY A 176 0.52 25.81 -5.80
CA GLY A 176 1.71 25.06 -6.26
C GLY A 176 2.05 23.81 -5.43
N HIS A 177 1.47 23.68 -4.24
CA HIS A 177 1.54 22.50 -3.37
C HIS A 177 0.21 22.34 -2.60
N VAL A 178 -0.04 21.17 -2.04
CA VAL A 178 -1.21 20.88 -1.18
C VAL A 178 -1.22 21.79 0.05
N GLN A 179 -2.38 22.38 0.35
CA GLN A 179 -2.62 23.17 1.57
C GLN A 179 -3.88 22.72 2.33
N GLU A 180 -4.88 22.19 1.61
CA GLU A 180 -6.08 21.64 2.22
C GLU A 180 -6.77 20.62 1.31
N VAL A 181 -7.60 19.77 1.90
CA VAL A 181 -8.47 18.83 1.21
C VAL A 181 -9.92 19.12 1.60
N VAL A 182 -10.77 19.26 0.59
CA VAL A 182 -12.21 19.45 0.75
C VAL A 182 -12.91 18.11 0.69
N PHE A 183 -13.76 17.85 1.65
CA PHE A 183 -14.57 16.65 1.76
C PHE A 183 -16.06 16.98 1.78
N LYS A 184 -16.85 16.18 1.08
CA LYS A 184 -18.29 16.09 1.29
C LYS A 184 -18.58 15.06 2.38
N THR A 185 -19.31 15.48 3.40
CA THR A 185 -19.79 14.63 4.50
C THR A 185 -21.32 14.70 4.61
N PRO A 186 -21.97 13.81 5.38
CA PRO A 186 -23.41 13.91 5.66
C PRO A 186 -23.80 15.23 6.35
N ALA A 187 -22.88 15.85 7.11
CA ALA A 187 -23.10 17.11 7.79
C ALA A 187 -22.79 18.35 6.93
N GLY A 188 -22.40 18.16 5.66
CA GLY A 188 -22.01 19.21 4.74
C GLY A 188 -20.53 19.16 4.35
N GLU A 189 -20.04 20.25 3.78
CA GLU A 189 -18.64 20.39 3.40
C GLU A 189 -17.73 20.49 4.63
N LYS A 190 -16.61 19.77 4.60
CA LYS A 190 -15.58 19.78 5.63
C LYS A 190 -14.23 20.03 4.96
N VAL A 191 -13.47 20.97 5.48
CA VAL A 191 -12.11 21.25 5.00
C VAL A 191 -11.10 20.78 6.04
N ILE A 192 -10.08 20.05 5.60
CA ILE A 192 -8.94 19.64 6.43
C ILE A 192 -7.69 20.31 5.86
N LYS A 193 -7.02 21.14 6.68
CA LYS A 193 -5.71 21.69 6.34
C LYS A 193 -4.66 20.58 6.42
N ALA A 194 -3.89 20.41 5.36
CA ALA A 194 -2.86 19.37 5.27
C ALA A 194 -1.81 19.78 4.23
N GLY A 195 -0.56 19.39 4.44
CA GLY A 195 0.52 19.60 3.45
C GLY A 195 0.84 18.36 2.61
N LEU A 196 0.29 17.20 3.00
CA LEU A 196 0.55 15.91 2.37
C LEU A 196 -0.77 15.14 2.19
N VAL A 197 -1.01 14.63 0.99
CA VAL A 197 -2.12 13.72 0.67
C VAL A 197 -1.54 12.44 0.07
N ILE A 198 -1.96 11.28 0.59
CA ILE A 198 -1.59 9.98 0.02
C ILE A 198 -2.86 9.19 -0.29
N SER A 199 -3.09 8.91 -1.57
CA SER A 199 -4.21 8.09 -2.02
C SER A 199 -3.87 6.59 -1.99
N ALA A 200 -4.59 5.85 -1.15
CA ALA A 200 -4.49 4.40 -0.96
C ALA A 200 -5.80 3.70 -1.40
N ILE A 201 -6.29 4.07 -2.59
CA ILE A 201 -7.58 3.62 -3.15
C ILE A 201 -7.46 2.43 -4.11
N GLY A 202 -6.32 1.75 -4.08
CA GLY A 202 -6.02 0.57 -4.90
C GLY A 202 -5.04 0.84 -6.03
N TYR A 203 -4.67 -0.25 -6.70
CA TYR A 203 -3.65 -0.27 -7.76
C TYR A 203 -4.26 -0.58 -9.12
N GLU A 204 -3.49 -0.31 -10.16
CA GLU A 204 -3.75 -0.77 -11.52
C GLU A 204 -2.47 -1.35 -12.12
N ALA A 205 -2.64 -2.37 -12.96
CA ALA A 205 -1.53 -2.94 -13.71
C ALA A 205 -1.03 -1.92 -14.73
N ALA A 206 0.29 -1.84 -14.90
CA ALA A 206 0.85 -1.15 -16.05
C ALA A 206 0.52 -1.98 -17.31
N PRO A 207 0.08 -1.35 -18.41
CA PRO A 207 -0.29 -2.07 -19.62
C PRO A 207 0.94 -2.72 -20.26
N LEU A 208 0.81 -4.00 -20.61
CA LEU A 208 1.78 -4.73 -21.43
C LEU A 208 1.35 -4.71 -22.90
N THR A 209 2.30 -4.47 -23.80
CA THR A 209 2.04 -4.49 -25.25
C THR A 209 1.43 -5.82 -25.67
N GLY A 210 0.30 -5.76 -26.39
CA GLY A 210 -0.40 -6.95 -26.89
C GLY A 210 -1.32 -7.64 -25.87
N ILE A 211 -1.45 -7.11 -24.65
CA ILE A 211 -2.36 -7.59 -23.61
C ILE A 211 -3.51 -6.60 -23.44
N THR A 212 -4.74 -7.11 -23.50
CA THR A 212 -5.96 -6.33 -23.25
C THR A 212 -6.27 -6.31 -21.76
N TYR A 213 -6.67 -5.15 -21.26
CA TYR A 213 -7.08 -4.95 -19.86
C TYR A 213 -8.55 -4.54 -19.79
N ASP A 214 -9.27 -5.03 -18.79
CA ASP A 214 -10.62 -4.59 -18.43
C ASP A 214 -10.65 -4.28 -16.93
N LYS A 215 -11.21 -3.12 -16.55
CA LYS A 215 -11.35 -2.69 -15.15
C LYS A 215 -10.06 -2.81 -14.31
N GLY A 216 -8.91 -2.50 -14.91
CA GLY A 216 -7.59 -2.50 -14.24
C GLY A 216 -6.93 -3.88 -14.06
N LYS A 217 -7.49 -4.93 -14.65
CA LYS A 217 -6.92 -6.30 -14.68
C LYS A 217 -6.80 -6.81 -16.12
N VAL A 218 -6.01 -7.84 -16.34
CA VAL A 218 -5.89 -8.49 -17.65
C VAL A 218 -7.23 -9.14 -18.01
N LEU A 219 -7.73 -8.90 -19.22
CA LEU A 219 -8.95 -9.55 -19.71
C LEU A 219 -8.68 -11.06 -19.86
N ASN A 220 -9.42 -11.87 -19.14
CA ASN A 220 -9.21 -13.33 -19.09
C ASN A 220 -10.51 -14.07 -18.77
N THR A 221 -10.55 -15.36 -19.14
CA THR A 221 -11.56 -16.33 -18.70
C THR A 221 -10.86 -17.39 -17.86
N ASP A 222 -11.16 -17.44 -16.57
CA ASP A 222 -10.56 -18.38 -15.59
C ASP A 222 -9.02 -18.41 -15.58
N GLY A 223 -8.38 -17.31 -15.96
CA GLY A 223 -6.93 -17.16 -16.05
C GLY A 223 -6.35 -17.37 -17.45
N ARG A 224 -7.14 -17.83 -18.42
CA ARG A 224 -6.73 -17.87 -19.83
C ARG A 224 -6.95 -16.51 -20.48
N VAL A 225 -5.89 -15.94 -21.08
CA VAL A 225 -5.95 -14.65 -21.79
C VAL A 225 -6.23 -14.89 -23.26
N LYS A 226 -5.32 -15.58 -23.95
CA LYS A 226 -5.44 -16.02 -25.35
C LYS A 226 -4.35 -17.04 -25.65
N GLU A 227 -4.61 -17.97 -26.57
CA GLU A 227 -3.62 -18.99 -26.98
C GLU A 227 -2.96 -19.67 -25.77
N ASN A 228 -1.62 -19.59 -25.66
CA ASN A 228 -0.81 -20.14 -24.57
C ASN A 228 -0.46 -19.08 -23.49
N ILE A 229 -1.20 -17.98 -23.44
CA ILE A 229 -0.99 -16.89 -22.46
C ILE A 229 -2.02 -17.04 -21.34
N TYR A 230 -1.48 -17.11 -20.12
CA TYR A 230 -2.24 -17.21 -18.89
C TYR A 230 -1.87 -16.06 -17.94
N VAL A 231 -2.74 -15.77 -16.99
CA VAL A 231 -2.54 -14.74 -15.98
C VAL A 231 -2.95 -15.27 -14.61
N VAL A 232 -2.22 -14.90 -13.56
CA VAL A 232 -2.49 -15.27 -12.17
C VAL A 232 -2.44 -14.05 -11.25
N GLY A 233 -2.91 -14.21 -10.02
CA GLY A 233 -2.79 -13.23 -8.95
C GLY A 233 -3.56 -11.95 -9.23
N TRP A 234 -2.99 -10.81 -8.82
CA TRP A 234 -3.64 -9.51 -8.98
C TRP A 234 -3.84 -9.09 -10.44
N ALA A 235 -2.96 -9.52 -11.36
CA ALA A 235 -3.16 -9.27 -12.78
C ALA A 235 -4.41 -9.99 -13.32
N LYS A 236 -4.80 -11.14 -12.74
CA LYS A 236 -6.02 -11.90 -13.07
C LYS A 236 -7.27 -11.36 -12.39
N ARG A 237 -7.20 -11.09 -11.09
CA ARG A 237 -8.36 -10.85 -10.22
C ARG A 237 -8.57 -9.39 -9.84
N GLY A 238 -7.57 -8.54 -10.07
CA GLY A 238 -7.48 -7.19 -9.49
C GLY A 238 -6.72 -7.20 -8.15
N PRO A 239 -6.33 -6.01 -7.64
CA PRO A 239 -5.44 -5.87 -6.48
C PRO A 239 -6.20 -6.04 -5.15
N SER A 240 -6.72 -7.24 -4.90
CA SER A 240 -7.41 -7.57 -3.66
C SER A 240 -7.05 -8.96 -3.15
N GLY A 241 -7.28 -9.15 -1.85
CA GLY A 241 -6.91 -10.36 -1.13
C GLY A 241 -5.45 -10.36 -0.65
N VAL A 242 -5.18 -11.25 0.30
CA VAL A 242 -3.87 -11.44 0.93
C VAL A 242 -2.99 -12.38 0.09
N ILE A 243 -1.73 -12.56 0.49
CA ILE A 243 -0.77 -13.44 -0.19
C ILE A 243 -1.35 -14.85 -0.40
N GLY A 244 -2.01 -15.42 0.62
CA GLY A 244 -2.62 -16.75 0.55
C GLY A 244 -3.70 -16.88 -0.54
N THR A 245 -4.45 -15.81 -0.83
CA THR A 245 -5.47 -15.80 -1.88
C THR A 245 -4.85 -16.02 -3.27
N ASN A 246 -3.63 -15.53 -3.49
CA ASN A 246 -2.92 -15.70 -4.76
C ASN A 246 -2.40 -17.13 -4.97
N LYS A 247 -2.14 -17.88 -3.89
CA LYS A 247 -1.69 -19.28 -3.99
C LYS A 247 -2.76 -20.17 -4.61
N SER A 248 -3.98 -20.14 -4.08
CA SER A 248 -5.09 -20.95 -4.58
C SER A 248 -5.51 -20.53 -5.99
N ASP A 249 -5.50 -19.22 -6.28
CA ASP A 249 -5.76 -18.69 -7.62
C ASP A 249 -4.74 -19.20 -8.65
N ALA A 250 -3.45 -19.13 -8.33
CA ALA A 250 -2.40 -19.60 -9.22
C ALA A 250 -2.49 -21.12 -9.46
N ALA A 251 -2.80 -21.91 -8.42
CA ALA A 251 -2.96 -23.35 -8.55
C ALA A 251 -4.06 -23.71 -9.57
N ALA A 252 -5.23 -23.08 -9.49
CA ALA A 252 -6.33 -23.33 -10.42
C ALA A 252 -5.97 -22.98 -11.88
N VAL A 253 -5.21 -21.90 -12.09
CA VAL A 253 -4.74 -21.51 -13.44
C VAL A 253 -3.67 -22.47 -13.96
N ILE A 254 -2.81 -23.00 -13.09
CA ILE A 254 -1.83 -24.02 -13.48
C ILE A 254 -2.53 -25.34 -13.85
N GLU A 255 -3.56 -25.76 -13.14
CA GLU A 255 -4.38 -26.92 -13.51
C GLU A 255 -5.00 -26.75 -14.90
N LEU A 256 -5.56 -25.57 -15.18
CA LEU A 256 -6.07 -25.21 -16.50
C LEU A 256 -4.96 -25.29 -17.55
N LEU A 257 -3.83 -24.63 -17.32
CA LEU A 257 -2.69 -24.63 -18.24
C LEU A 257 -2.22 -26.06 -18.54
N ILE A 258 -2.07 -26.91 -17.51
CA ILE A 258 -1.68 -28.32 -17.66
C ILE A 258 -2.68 -29.08 -18.52
N SER A 259 -3.98 -28.85 -18.34
CA SER A 259 -5.02 -29.50 -19.14
C SER A 259 -4.98 -29.11 -20.62
N ASP A 260 -4.43 -27.94 -20.95
CA ASP A 260 -4.28 -27.43 -22.31
C ASP A 260 -2.91 -27.74 -22.94
N LEU A 261 -1.96 -28.31 -22.18
CA LEU A 261 -0.62 -28.61 -22.68
C LEU A 261 -0.69 -29.56 -23.86
N LYS A 262 0.04 -29.19 -24.93
CA LYS A 262 0.21 -29.99 -26.14
C LYS A 262 1.68 -30.37 -26.29
N ALA A 263 1.98 -31.18 -27.30
CA ALA A 263 3.36 -31.49 -27.67
C ALA A 263 4.18 -30.19 -27.83
N PRO A 264 5.37 -30.10 -27.20
CA PRO A 264 6.16 -28.88 -27.21
C PRO A 264 6.65 -28.56 -28.63
N LYS A 265 6.60 -27.28 -29.00
CA LYS A 265 7.24 -26.79 -30.23
C LYS A 265 8.71 -26.49 -29.94
N ASN A 266 9.62 -27.04 -30.72
CA ASN A 266 11.04 -26.65 -30.62
C ASN A 266 11.22 -25.27 -31.28
N SER A 267 11.32 -24.22 -30.45
CA SER A 267 11.27 -22.82 -30.89
C SER A 267 12.58 -22.06 -30.61
N GLY A 268 13.67 -22.77 -30.31
CA GLY A 268 14.96 -22.20 -29.87
C GLY A 268 15.11 -22.11 -28.35
N ASP A 269 16.28 -21.63 -27.89
CA ASP A 269 16.57 -21.39 -26.47
C ASP A 269 16.22 -19.94 -26.10
N ILE A 270 15.54 -19.76 -24.96
CA ILE A 270 15.23 -18.42 -24.43
C ILE A 270 16.51 -17.62 -24.14
N ASN A 271 17.63 -18.29 -23.84
CA ASN A 271 18.93 -17.68 -23.61
C ASN A 271 19.43 -16.88 -24.82
N ASP A 272 19.11 -17.34 -26.04
CA ASP A 272 19.46 -16.62 -27.28
C ASP A 272 18.68 -15.31 -27.42
N LEU A 273 17.49 -15.23 -26.82
CA LEU A 273 16.62 -14.05 -26.85
C LEU A 273 16.93 -13.05 -25.74
N ILE A 274 17.37 -13.54 -24.57
CA ILE A 274 17.63 -12.68 -23.39
C ILE A 274 19.12 -12.33 -23.21
N GLY A 275 20.03 -12.97 -23.96
CA GLY A 275 21.48 -12.85 -23.76
C GLY A 275 22.07 -11.44 -23.96
N ALA A 276 21.37 -10.53 -24.65
CA ALA A 276 21.77 -9.13 -24.77
C ALA A 276 21.42 -8.29 -23.52
N HIS A 277 20.64 -8.83 -22.58
CA HIS A 277 20.21 -8.15 -21.37
C HIS A 277 21.03 -8.60 -20.15
N LYS A 278 21.19 -7.70 -19.17
CA LYS A 278 21.68 -8.09 -17.85
C LYS A 278 20.58 -8.88 -17.13
N VAL A 279 20.83 -10.17 -16.88
CA VAL A 279 19.88 -11.07 -16.23
C VAL A 279 20.33 -11.35 -14.79
N ILE A 280 19.42 -11.12 -13.84
CA ILE A 280 19.62 -11.53 -12.45
C ILE A 280 19.20 -12.99 -12.33
N THR A 281 20.19 -13.87 -12.20
CA THR A 281 19.98 -15.30 -11.92
C THR A 281 19.70 -15.49 -10.43
N GLN A 282 19.31 -16.70 -10.05
CA GLN A 282 19.17 -17.09 -8.65
C GLN A 282 20.46 -16.80 -7.85
N THR A 283 21.62 -17.13 -8.40
CA THR A 283 22.91 -16.91 -7.73
C THR A 283 23.25 -15.43 -7.60
N HIS A 284 22.94 -14.60 -8.60
CA HIS A 284 23.09 -13.14 -8.49
C HIS A 284 22.19 -12.57 -7.38
N TRP A 285 20.93 -13.02 -7.31
CA TRP A 285 20.01 -12.61 -6.25
C TRP A 285 20.46 -13.06 -4.85
N GLU A 286 20.96 -14.29 -4.71
CA GLU A 286 21.49 -14.80 -3.44
C GLU A 286 22.66 -13.96 -2.95
N ALA A 287 23.56 -13.54 -3.85
CA ALA A 287 24.66 -12.64 -3.51
C ALA A 287 24.18 -11.27 -3.01
N ILE A 288 23.19 -10.67 -3.68
CA ILE A 288 22.52 -9.43 -3.23
C ILE A 288 21.91 -9.65 -1.84
N ASN A 289 21.13 -10.71 -1.66
CA ASN A 289 20.46 -11.01 -0.40
C ASN A 289 21.47 -11.19 0.75
N THR A 290 22.57 -11.91 0.53
CA THR A 290 23.64 -12.05 1.53
C THR A 290 24.23 -10.70 1.89
N ALA A 291 24.53 -9.85 0.91
CA ALA A 291 25.08 -8.52 1.17
C ALA A 291 24.13 -7.64 1.99
N GLU A 292 22.83 -7.62 1.65
CA GLU A 292 21.82 -6.85 2.39
C GLU A 292 21.66 -7.35 3.84
N VAL A 293 21.59 -8.67 4.05
CA VAL A 293 21.46 -9.28 5.39
C VAL A 293 22.70 -8.99 6.23
N SER A 294 23.90 -9.25 5.71
CA SER A 294 25.16 -8.99 6.43
C SER A 294 25.35 -7.51 6.78
N SER A 295 24.80 -6.60 5.97
CA SER A 295 24.81 -5.16 6.28
C SER A 295 23.85 -4.78 7.42
N GLY A 296 22.77 -5.55 7.62
CA GLY A 296 21.78 -5.32 8.69
C GLY A 296 22.18 -5.88 10.05
N GLU A 297 22.84 -7.04 10.09
CA GLU A 297 23.25 -7.73 11.32
C GLU A 297 23.96 -6.83 12.36
N PRO A 298 25.00 -6.04 12.02
CA PRO A 298 25.69 -5.20 13.01
C PRO A 298 24.82 -4.04 13.54
N LEU A 299 23.71 -3.74 12.88
CA LEU A 299 22.77 -2.68 13.25
C LEU A 299 21.54 -3.23 13.99
N GLY A 300 21.46 -4.55 14.20
CA GLY A 300 20.26 -5.19 14.76
C GLY A 300 19.06 -5.18 13.81
N LYS A 301 19.30 -5.00 12.51
CA LYS A 301 18.28 -5.02 11.46
C LYS A 301 18.25 -6.38 10.76
N PRO A 302 17.09 -6.82 10.23
CA PRO A 302 17.02 -8.04 9.43
C PRO A 302 17.78 -7.92 8.10
N ARG A 303 17.88 -6.70 7.54
CA ARG A 303 18.72 -6.35 6.39
C ARG A 303 18.80 -4.82 6.24
N VAL A 304 19.77 -4.36 5.46
CA VAL A 304 19.76 -3.01 4.86
C VAL A 304 19.56 -3.16 3.36
N LYS A 305 18.42 -2.69 2.84
CA LYS A 305 18.07 -2.81 1.43
C LYS A 305 18.86 -1.82 0.58
N VAL A 306 19.36 -2.27 -0.56
CA VAL A 306 20.02 -1.40 -1.54
C VAL A 306 18.99 -0.83 -2.50
N ALA A 307 18.85 0.50 -2.50
CA ALA A 307 17.90 1.21 -3.35
C ALA A 307 18.47 1.64 -4.71
N ASP A 308 19.77 1.47 -4.95
CA ASP A 308 20.40 1.84 -6.22
C ASP A 308 20.56 0.63 -7.15
N LYS A 309 20.17 0.80 -8.43
CA LYS A 309 20.22 -0.29 -9.41
C LYS A 309 21.65 -0.67 -9.77
N ILE A 310 22.57 0.30 -9.86
CA ILE A 310 23.96 0.03 -10.24
C ILE A 310 24.63 -0.78 -9.12
N GLU A 311 24.37 -0.43 -7.87
CA GLU A 311 24.86 -1.14 -6.71
C GLU A 311 24.24 -2.54 -6.57
N LEU A 312 22.93 -2.70 -6.82
CA LEU A 312 22.31 -4.02 -6.89
C LEU A 312 22.99 -4.92 -7.94
N LEU A 313 23.30 -4.38 -9.13
CA LEU A 313 24.04 -5.11 -10.15
C LEU A 313 25.45 -5.48 -9.67
N ARG A 314 26.17 -4.52 -9.08
CA ARG A 314 27.52 -4.73 -8.55
C ARG A 314 27.56 -5.83 -7.49
N LEU A 315 26.60 -5.83 -6.54
CA LEU A 315 26.46 -6.85 -5.50
C LEU A 315 26.07 -8.21 -6.07
N GLY A 316 25.26 -8.22 -7.13
CA GLY A 316 24.93 -9.42 -7.90
C GLY A 316 26.07 -9.93 -8.78
N GLY A 317 27.20 -9.22 -8.87
CA GLY A 317 28.37 -9.58 -9.68
C GLY A 317 28.28 -9.22 -11.16
N LEU A 318 27.52 -8.17 -11.52
CA LEU A 318 27.20 -7.74 -12.89
C LEU A 318 27.57 -6.29 -13.22
#